data_AF-A0A0Q8SWN8-F1
#
_entry.id   AF-A0A0Q8SWN8-F1
#
_cell.length_a   1.000
_cell.length_b   1.000
_cell.length_c   1.000
_cell.angle_alpha   90.00
_cell.angle_beta   90.00
_cell.angle_gamma   90.00
#
_symmetry.space_group_name_H-M   'P 1'
#
loop_
_entity.id
_entity.type
_entity.pdbx_description
1 polymer ?
#
loop_
_entity_poly.entity_id
_entity_poly.type
_entity_poly.pdbx_seq_one_letter_code
_entity_poly.pdbx_strand_id
1 'polypeptide(L)'
;MIQAKVDYSTFKLIHLLNLFRAGISGLPELAGVKLGPHENVLRQMILTGDPGEPQQYAVAGLVLFSLQDGTLFQANGYPKRDVRGGRTSYSMIYLNTEWIVLISEGGAEKARRLAIQRDGALILTGQPWQLHPVHDEMMSRTLGKAPFPSP
;
A
#
# COMPACT_ATOMS: atom_id res chain seq x y z
N MET A 1 -4.87 16.04 6.54
CA MET A 1 -3.54 15.42 6.74
C MET A 1 -3.49 14.95 8.18
N ILE A 2 -3.08 13.71 8.41
CA ILE A 2 -2.94 13.14 9.75
C ILE A 2 -1.45 12.91 10.00
N GLN A 3 -0.96 13.26 11.18
CA GLN A 3 0.40 12.97 11.62
C GLN A 3 0.36 11.94 12.74
N ALA A 4 1.25 10.97 12.68
CA ALA A 4 1.37 9.91 13.68
C ALA A 4 2.84 9.62 13.97
N LYS A 5 3.08 9.00 15.13
CA LYS A 5 4.38 8.47 15.54
C LYS A 5 4.27 6.96 15.70
N VAL A 6 5.19 6.22 15.07
CA VAL A 6 5.21 4.76 15.09
C VAL A 6 6.65 4.26 15.28
N ASP A 7 6.79 2.99 15.67
CA ASP A 7 8.10 2.33 15.63
C ASP A 7 8.51 2.10 14.16
N TYR A 8 9.59 2.77 13.72
CA TYR A 8 10.01 2.75 12.32
C TYR A 8 10.25 1.33 11.79
N SER A 9 11.01 0.54 12.54
CA SER A 9 11.44 -0.80 12.15
C SER A 9 10.25 -1.74 12.02
N THR A 10 9.46 -1.85 13.09
CA THR A 10 8.28 -2.72 13.14
C THR A 10 7.26 -2.31 12.09
N PHE A 11 6.94 -1.01 12.00
CA PHE A 11 5.95 -0.52 11.07
C PHE A 11 6.35 -0.80 9.62
N LYS A 12 7.57 -0.44 9.23
CA LYS A 12 8.04 -0.66 7.85
C LYS A 12 8.12 -2.15 7.52
N LEU A 13 8.70 -2.98 8.38
CA LEU A 13 8.87 -4.41 8.12
C LEU A 13 7.54 -5.16 7.99
N ILE A 14 6.48 -4.77 8.72
CA ILE A 14 5.14 -5.37 8.54
C ILE A 14 4.61 -5.13 7.11
N HIS A 15 4.80 -3.93 6.57
CA HIS A 15 4.34 -3.61 5.22
C HIS A 15 5.15 -4.36 4.16
N LEU A 16 6.47 -4.45 4.36
CA LEU A 16 7.36 -5.23 3.49
C LEU A 16 7.06 -6.73 3.57
N LEU A 17 6.73 -7.25 4.75
CA LEU A 17 6.30 -8.63 4.94
C LEU A 17 5.01 -8.94 4.19
N ASN A 18 4.00 -8.08 4.28
CA ASN A 18 2.75 -8.25 3.54
C ASN A 18 2.99 -8.28 2.03
N LEU A 19 3.83 -7.37 1.51
CA LEU A 19 4.20 -7.36 0.10
C LEU A 19 5.00 -8.61 -0.31
N PHE A 20 5.98 -9.02 0.49
CA PHE A 20 6.79 -10.21 0.24
C PHE A 20 5.90 -11.46 0.16
N ARG A 21 5.01 -11.66 1.14
CA ARG A 21 4.06 -12.77 1.15
C ARG A 21 3.15 -12.77 -0.07
N ALA A 22 2.74 -11.60 -0.53
CA ALA A 22 1.94 -11.49 -1.75
C ALA A 22 2.73 -11.90 -3.00
N GLY A 23 4.01 -11.53 -3.08
CA GLY A 23 4.88 -11.86 -4.22
C GLY A 23 5.23 -13.34 -4.35
N ILE A 24 5.29 -14.07 -3.24
CA ILE A 24 5.54 -15.53 -3.24
C ILE A 24 4.25 -16.37 -3.21
N SER A 25 3.09 -15.73 -3.18
CA SER A 25 1.81 -16.43 -3.08
C SER A 25 1.42 -17.10 -4.39
N GLY A 26 0.86 -18.30 -4.31
CA GLY A 26 0.25 -19.00 -5.44
C GLY A 26 -1.21 -18.61 -5.72
N LEU A 27 -1.79 -17.68 -4.94
CA LEU A 27 -3.19 -17.28 -5.10
C LEU A 27 -3.41 -16.53 -6.42
N PRO A 28 -4.43 -16.87 -7.23
CA PRO A 28 -4.70 -16.23 -8.52
C PRO A 28 -4.86 -14.70 -8.42
N GLU A 29 -5.47 -14.21 -7.34
CA GLU A 29 -5.72 -12.78 -7.11
C GLU A 29 -4.43 -11.99 -6.85
N LEU A 30 -3.35 -12.67 -6.47
CA LEU A 30 -2.03 -12.10 -6.19
C LEU A 30 -1.04 -12.34 -7.34
N ALA A 31 -1.46 -12.99 -8.43
CA ALA A 31 -0.60 -13.32 -9.56
C ALA A 31 0.07 -12.09 -10.21
N GLY A 32 -0.52 -10.90 -10.06
CA GLY A 32 0.04 -9.63 -10.55
C GLY A 32 1.22 -9.08 -9.73
N VAL A 33 1.48 -9.63 -8.54
CA VAL A 33 2.60 -9.20 -7.69
C VAL A 33 3.88 -9.92 -8.10
N LYS A 34 4.67 -9.27 -8.97
CA LYS A 34 5.94 -9.83 -9.48
C LYS A 34 7.15 -9.08 -8.96
N LEU A 35 7.73 -9.52 -7.84
CA LEU A 35 8.84 -8.84 -7.17
C LEU A 35 10.19 -8.99 -7.90
N GLY A 36 10.38 -10.07 -8.65
CA GLY A 36 11.63 -10.34 -9.36
C GLY A 36 12.84 -10.29 -8.41
N PRO A 37 13.90 -9.53 -8.71
CA PRO A 37 15.11 -9.47 -7.86
C PRO A 37 14.83 -8.91 -6.45
N HIS A 38 13.74 -8.15 -6.27
CA HIS A 38 13.39 -7.58 -4.98
C HIS A 38 12.86 -8.61 -3.98
N GLU A 39 12.47 -9.81 -4.42
CA GLU A 39 12.01 -10.86 -3.51
C GLU A 39 13.11 -11.24 -2.50
N ASN A 40 14.32 -11.50 -2.99
CA ASN A 40 15.45 -11.88 -2.13
C ASN A 40 15.86 -10.74 -1.20
N VAL A 41 15.83 -9.50 -1.69
CA VAL A 41 16.16 -8.32 -0.88
C VAL A 41 15.15 -8.16 0.25
N LEU A 42 13.86 -8.18 -0.04
CA LEU A 42 12.81 -8.08 0.96
C LEU A 42 12.87 -9.24 1.96
N ARG A 43 13.13 -10.48 1.49
CA ARG A 43 13.32 -11.64 2.36
C ARG A 43 14.45 -11.39 3.36
N GLN A 44 15.59 -10.89 2.92
CA GLN A 44 16.72 -10.62 3.82
C GLN A 44 16.37 -9.53 4.83
N MET A 45 15.81 -8.39 4.40
CA MET A 45 15.37 -7.31 5.30
C MET A 45 14.43 -7.82 6.41
N ILE A 46 13.47 -8.67 6.04
CA ILE A 46 12.53 -9.27 6.98
C ILE A 46 13.22 -10.23 7.96
N LEU A 47 14.08 -11.13 7.46
CA LEU A 47 14.75 -12.13 8.28
C LEU A 47 15.78 -11.54 9.25
N THR A 48 16.48 -10.47 8.83
CA THR A 48 17.47 -9.79 9.67
C THR A 48 16.85 -8.75 10.59
N GLY A 49 15.57 -8.41 10.40
CA GLY A 49 14.93 -7.31 11.11
C GLY A 49 15.49 -5.94 10.72
N ASP A 50 16.11 -5.82 9.55
CA ASP A 50 16.67 -4.56 9.05
C ASP A 50 15.67 -3.84 8.12
N PRO A 51 15.04 -2.73 8.56
CA PRO A 51 14.11 -1.98 7.74
C PRO A 51 14.81 -1.20 6.61
N GLY A 52 16.13 -1.06 6.59
CA GLY A 52 16.87 -0.23 5.66
C GLY A 52 16.56 1.27 5.80
N GLU A 53 16.96 2.06 4.80
CA GLU A 53 16.74 3.51 4.78
C GLU A 53 15.31 3.89 4.37
N PRO A 54 14.74 5.04 4.82
CA PRO A 54 13.38 5.46 4.45
C PRO A 54 13.08 5.46 2.95
N GLN A 55 14.08 5.71 2.12
CA GLN A 55 13.96 5.75 0.67
C GLN A 55 14.03 4.38 0.00
N GLN A 56 14.63 3.39 0.67
CA GLN A 56 14.71 2.02 0.22
C GLN A 56 13.39 1.32 0.57
N TYR A 57 12.61 0.92 -0.43
CA TYR A 57 11.25 0.40 -0.22
C TYR A 57 10.36 1.35 0.59
N ALA A 58 10.30 2.61 0.15
CA ALA A 58 9.56 3.65 0.86
C ALA A 58 8.07 3.28 1.00
N VAL A 59 7.54 3.40 2.22
CA VAL A 59 6.16 3.06 2.59
C VAL A 59 5.39 4.35 2.90
N ALA A 60 4.35 4.64 2.12
CA ALA A 60 3.47 5.80 2.31
C ALA A 60 2.00 5.35 2.45
N GLY A 61 1.19 6.16 3.15
CA GLY A 61 -0.22 5.85 3.41
C GLY A 61 -1.17 6.93 2.90
N LEU A 62 -2.25 6.48 2.26
CA LEU A 62 -3.35 7.29 1.74
C LEU A 62 -4.65 6.85 2.40
N VAL A 63 -5.21 7.70 3.26
CA VAL A 63 -6.51 7.44 3.90
C VAL A 63 -7.61 7.72 2.88
N LEU A 64 -8.43 6.71 2.62
CA LEU A 64 -9.52 6.80 1.67
C LEU A 64 -10.81 7.16 2.39
N PHE A 65 -11.50 8.21 1.93
CA PHE A 65 -12.73 8.69 2.56
C PHE A 65 -13.83 8.98 1.52
N SER A 66 -15.08 9.02 1.97
CA SER A 66 -16.23 9.31 1.11
C SER A 66 -16.49 10.80 1.00
N LEU A 67 -16.69 11.32 -0.22
CA LEU A 67 -17.15 12.71 -0.42
C LEU A 67 -18.56 12.98 0.12
N GLN A 68 -19.40 11.94 0.24
CA GLN A 68 -20.80 12.11 0.58
C GLN A 68 -21.02 12.40 2.06
N ASP A 69 -20.28 11.71 2.93
CA ASP A 69 -20.49 11.72 4.38
C ASP A 69 -19.18 11.78 5.19
N GLY A 70 -18.02 11.85 4.52
CA GLY A 70 -16.72 11.89 5.17
C GLY A 70 -16.29 10.57 5.82
N THR A 71 -17.07 9.50 5.68
CA THR A 71 -16.75 8.20 6.29
C THR A 71 -15.51 7.58 5.67
N LEU A 72 -14.79 6.79 6.46
CA LEU A 72 -13.62 6.07 5.98
C LEU A 72 -14.04 4.90 5.08
N PHE A 73 -13.28 4.70 4.01
CA PHE A 73 -13.49 3.59 3.10
C PHE A 73 -13.13 2.27 3.77
N GLN A 74 -14.13 1.42 4.01
CA GLN A 74 -13.96 0.12 4.64
C GLN A 74 -13.88 -0.99 3.60
N ALA A 75 -12.68 -1.27 3.10
CA ALA A 75 -12.45 -2.44 2.28
C ALA A 75 -11.03 -2.99 2.48
N ASN A 76 -10.88 -4.28 2.20
CA ASN A 76 -9.58 -4.91 2.01
C ASN A 76 -9.37 -5.16 0.52
N GLY A 77 -8.23 -4.69 0.01
CA GLY A 77 -7.83 -4.84 -1.38
C GLY A 77 -6.62 -5.76 -1.50
N TYR A 78 -6.61 -6.59 -2.53
CA TYR A 78 -5.42 -7.36 -2.86
C TYR A 78 -4.29 -6.42 -3.31
N PRO A 79 -3.03 -6.71 -2.94
CA PRO A 79 -1.87 -6.00 -3.45
C PRO A 79 -1.87 -5.92 -4.99
N LYS A 80 -1.65 -4.73 -5.52
CA LYS A 80 -1.59 -4.48 -6.97
C LYS A 80 -0.28 -3.83 -7.35
N ARG A 81 0.23 -4.23 -8.51
CA ARG A 81 1.37 -3.58 -9.14
C ARG A 81 0.89 -2.37 -9.93
N ASP A 82 1.53 -1.23 -9.72
CA ASP A 82 1.37 -0.04 -10.55
C ASP A 82 2.71 0.40 -11.13
N VAL A 83 2.68 0.87 -12.38
CA VAL A 83 3.87 1.35 -13.10
C VAL A 83 3.57 2.73 -13.65
N ARG A 84 4.21 3.75 -13.07
CA ARG A 84 4.04 5.14 -13.51
C ARG A 84 5.40 5.82 -13.65
N GLY A 85 5.61 6.47 -14.81
CA GLY A 85 6.86 7.20 -15.09
C GLY A 85 8.11 6.34 -14.93
N GLY A 86 8.06 5.08 -15.39
CA GLY A 86 9.17 4.11 -15.31
C GLY A 86 9.41 3.52 -13.91
N ARG A 87 8.61 3.89 -12.91
CA ARG A 87 8.77 3.42 -11.52
C ARG A 87 7.71 2.38 -11.20
N THR A 88 8.13 1.31 -10.54
CA THR A 88 7.22 0.28 -10.02
C THR A 88 6.86 0.59 -8.58
N SER A 89 5.57 0.49 -8.28
CA SER A 89 5.04 0.53 -6.92
C SER A 89 4.06 -0.60 -6.70
N TYR A 90 3.82 -0.94 -5.44
CA TYR A 90 2.73 -1.83 -5.06
C TYR A 90 1.82 -1.13 -4.09
N SER A 91 0.52 -1.18 -4.34
CA SER A 91 -0.49 -0.65 -3.41
C SER A 91 -1.31 -1.76 -2.79
N MET A 92 -1.64 -1.61 -1.51
CA MET A 92 -2.36 -2.59 -0.69
C MET A 92 -3.36 -1.85 0.16
N ILE A 93 -4.61 -2.29 0.20
CA ILE A 93 -5.65 -1.61 1.00
C ILE A 93 -5.96 -2.46 2.22
N TYR A 94 -5.67 -1.92 3.41
CA TYR A 94 -6.07 -2.48 4.70
C TYR A 94 -6.07 -1.38 5.76
N LEU A 95 -6.86 -1.56 6.83
CA LEU A 95 -7.04 -0.54 7.89
C LEU A 95 -7.48 0.83 7.32
N ASN A 96 -8.44 0.80 6.38
CA ASN A 96 -9.01 1.99 5.73
C ASN A 96 -7.99 2.90 5.02
N THR A 97 -6.81 2.35 4.74
CA THR A 97 -5.67 3.07 4.18
C THR A 97 -5.14 2.28 3.00
N GLU A 98 -4.88 2.97 1.89
CA GLU A 98 -4.04 2.41 0.84
C GLU A 98 -2.57 2.66 1.22
N TRP A 99 -1.84 1.56 1.34
CA TRP A 99 -0.41 1.55 1.61
C TRP A 99 0.34 1.34 0.31
N ILE A 100 1.25 2.26 0.00
CA ILE A 100 2.03 2.27 -1.22
C ILE A 100 3.48 1.96 -0.87
N VAL A 101 4.04 0.92 -1.48
CA VAL A 101 5.45 0.55 -1.39
C VAL A 101 6.15 0.87 -2.71
N LEU A 102 7.14 1.75 -2.66
CA LEU A 102 7.91 2.19 -3.83
C LEU A 102 9.18 1.34 -3.98
N ILE A 103 9.33 0.67 -5.11
CA ILE A 103 10.41 -0.31 -5.33
C ILE A 103 11.67 0.33 -5.94
N SER A 104 11.53 1.45 -6.65
CA SER A 104 12.64 2.09 -7.35
C SER A 104 13.53 2.91 -6.42
N GLU A 105 14.84 2.67 -6.47
CA GLU A 105 15.84 3.68 -6.13
C GLU A 105 15.56 4.95 -6.96
N GLY A 106 15.56 6.14 -6.33
CA GLY A 106 15.21 7.37 -7.06
C GLY A 106 13.71 7.73 -7.14
N GLY A 107 12.87 7.25 -6.21
CA GLY A 107 11.47 7.69 -6.09
C GLY A 107 11.32 9.23 -6.05
N ALA A 108 10.22 9.75 -6.60
CA ALA A 108 9.93 11.19 -6.63
C ALA A 108 10.05 11.78 -5.22
N GLU A 109 10.78 12.88 -5.09
CA GLU A 109 11.10 13.52 -3.81
C GLU A 109 9.86 13.73 -2.92
N LYS A 110 8.73 14.07 -3.54
CA LYS A 110 7.43 14.22 -2.86
C LYS A 110 6.96 12.93 -2.20
N ALA A 111 7.14 11.78 -2.84
CA ALA A 111 6.74 10.49 -2.28
C ALA A 111 7.66 10.06 -1.11
N ARG A 112 8.94 10.48 -1.15
CA ARG A 112 9.88 10.28 -0.02
C ARG A 112 9.50 11.07 1.22
N ARG A 113 8.98 12.29 1.05
CA ARG A 113 8.52 13.14 2.17
C ARG A 113 7.26 12.61 2.84
N LEU A 114 6.44 11.85 2.11
CA LEU A 114 5.21 11.24 2.61
C LEU A 114 5.42 9.83 3.16
N ALA A 115 6.56 9.21 2.85
CA ALA A 115 6.91 7.92 3.40
C ALA A 115 7.23 8.02 4.90
N ILE A 116 7.14 6.90 5.62
CA ILE A 116 7.59 6.81 7.01
C ILE A 116 9.09 7.17 7.13
N GLN A 117 9.42 8.05 8.06
CA GLN A 117 10.78 8.51 8.32
C GLN A 117 11.47 7.68 9.42
N ARG A 118 12.81 7.69 9.46
CA ARG A 118 13.62 6.89 10.41
C ARG A 118 13.31 7.20 11.87
N ASP A 119 12.89 8.42 12.16
CA ASP A 119 12.49 8.81 13.51
C ASP A 119 11.09 8.28 13.88
N GLY A 120 10.36 7.63 12.97
CA GLY A 120 9.01 7.15 13.17
C GLY A 120 7.91 8.13 12.78
N ALA A 121 8.24 9.29 12.20
CA ALA A 121 7.23 10.22 11.70
C ALA A 121 6.48 9.61 10.49
N LEU A 122 5.15 9.62 10.57
CA LEU A 122 4.25 9.14 9.53
C LEU A 122 3.26 10.25 9.18
N ILE A 123 3.13 10.55 7.89
CA ILE A 123 2.13 11.47 7.34
C ILE A 123 1.15 10.66 6.51
N LEU A 124 -0.14 10.75 6.87
CA LEU A 124 -1.22 10.19 6.06
C LEU A 124 -1.97 11.33 5.36
N THR A 125 -2.05 11.23 4.04
CA THR A 125 -2.85 12.14 3.23
C THR A 125 -4.24 11.54 3.02
N GLY A 126 -5.28 12.38 3.02
CA GLY A 126 -6.62 11.94 2.69
C GLY A 126 -6.88 12.06 1.18
N GLN A 127 -7.52 11.06 0.59
CA GLN A 127 -8.03 11.15 -0.78
C GLN A 127 -9.46 10.60 -0.85
N PRO A 128 -10.37 11.28 -1.55
CA PRO A 128 -11.69 10.73 -1.74
C PRO A 128 -11.65 9.47 -2.59
N TRP A 129 -12.25 8.38 -2.13
CA TRP A 129 -12.17 7.09 -2.83
C TRP A 129 -12.90 7.13 -4.17
N GLN A 130 -13.92 7.98 -4.32
CA GLN A 130 -14.64 8.19 -5.58
C GLN A 130 -13.77 8.78 -6.69
N LEU A 131 -12.66 9.44 -6.35
CA LEU A 131 -11.69 9.99 -7.30
C LEU A 131 -10.41 9.14 -7.39
N HIS A 132 -10.40 8.00 -6.71
CA HIS A 132 -9.26 7.10 -6.66
C HIS A 132 -9.48 5.94 -7.65
N PRO A 133 -8.43 5.38 -8.30
CA PRO A 133 -8.57 4.23 -9.20
C PRO A 133 -9.28 2.99 -8.61
N VAL A 134 -9.36 2.90 -7.28
CA VAL A 134 -10.15 1.85 -6.59
C VAL A 134 -11.66 1.97 -6.85
N HIS A 135 -12.15 3.14 -7.22
CA HIS A 135 -13.57 3.38 -7.54
C HIS A 135 -14.06 2.40 -8.61
N ASP A 136 -13.38 2.33 -9.75
CA ASP A 136 -13.82 1.51 -10.90
C ASP A 136 -13.78 0.00 -10.56
N GLU A 137 -12.81 -0.41 -9.75
CA GLU A 137 -12.77 -1.76 -9.20
C GLU A 137 -13.96 -2.05 -8.30
N MET A 138 -14.31 -1.14 -7.39
CA MET A 138 -15.43 -1.34 -6.49
C MET A 138 -16.76 -1.37 -7.25
N MET A 139 -16.93 -0.50 -8.24
CA MET A 139 -18.12 -0.47 -9.09
C MET A 139 -18.25 -1.75 -9.92
N SER A 140 -17.16 -2.27 -10.50
CA SER A 140 -17.18 -3.54 -11.24
C SER A 140 -17.49 -4.75 -10.36
N ARG A 141 -17.02 -4.78 -9.11
CA ARG A 141 -17.38 -5.84 -8.13
C ARG A 141 -18.85 -5.79 -7.70
N THR A 142 -19.42 -4.59 -7.64
CA THR A 142 -20.82 -4.37 -7.24
C THR A 142 -21.78 -4.69 -8.38
N LEU A 143 -21.41 -4.34 -9.62
CA LEU A 143 -22.21 -4.66 -10.81
C LEU A 143 -22.16 -6.15 -11.19
N GLY A 144 -21.15 -6.89 -10.73
CA GLY A 144 -21.04 -8.34 -10.93
C GLY A 144 -21.63 -9.21 -9.82
N LYS A 145 -22.12 -8.63 -8.72
CA LYS A 145 -22.80 -9.34 -7.64
C LYS A 145 -24.25 -8.89 -7.57
N ALA A 146 -25.19 -9.84 -7.60
CA ALA A 146 -26.56 -9.56 -7.20
C ALA A 146 -26.54 -8.86 -5.82
N PRO A 147 -27.40 -7.86 -5.57
CA PRO A 147 -27.39 -7.12 -4.31
C PRO A 147 -27.51 -8.13 -3.17
N PHE A 148 -26.61 -8.02 -2.18
CA PHE A 148 -26.74 -8.77 -0.94
C PHE A 148 -28.14 -8.52 -0.39
N PRO A 149 -28.90 -9.56 -0.01
CA PRO A 149 -30.14 -9.33 0.70
C PRO A 149 -29.80 -8.57 1.98
N SER A 150 -30.49 -7.45 2.19
CA SER A 150 -30.46 -6.72 3.46
C SER A 150 -30.80 -7.69 4.61
N PRO A 151 -30.20 -7.50 5.81
CA PRO A 151 -30.53 -8.30 6.98
C PRO A 151 -32.03 -8.22 7.33
#